data_AF-T0Z1F1-F1
#
_entry.id   AF-T0Z1F1-F1
#
_cell.length_a   1.000
_cell.length_b   1.000
_cell.length_c   1.000
_cell.angle_alpha   90.00
_cell.angle_beta   90.00
_cell.angle_gamma   90.00
#
_symmetry.space_group_name_H-M   'P 1'
#
loop_
_entity.id
_entity.type
_entity.pdbx_description
1 polymer ?
#
loop_
_entity_poly.entity_id
_entity_poly.type
_entity_poly.pdbx_seq_one_letter_code
_entity_poly.pdbx_strand_id
1 'polypeptide(L)'
;MGKSKGQPKSKGQPNYMGNVLQNDNTLNPASTRHRTPSAVDNDPDSEHNATDQISDSQVTLDKINLEIIRELENDGRRSYAAIGRAVGLSEAAVRQRVQRLLDQDVIQIVAISDPLQVGLHRQAMIGIKTEGNAKEIARVLG
;
A
#
# COMPACT_ATOMS: atom_id res chain seq x y z
N MET A 1 -57.35 9.47 -34.48
CA MET A 1 -56.12 10.18 -34.89
C MET A 1 -55.20 10.21 -33.67
N GLY A 2 -54.21 9.31 -33.49
CA GLY A 2 -53.08 9.04 -34.38
C GLY A 2 -52.17 10.28 -34.36
N LYS A 3 -50.97 10.28 -33.77
CA LYS A 3 -49.86 9.38 -34.05
C LYS A 3 -48.89 9.23 -32.86
N SER A 4 -48.48 7.98 -32.66
CA SER A 4 -47.23 7.55 -32.02
C SER A 4 -46.00 8.01 -32.82
N LYS A 5 -44.87 8.21 -32.12
CA LYS A 5 -43.44 8.07 -32.53
C LYS A 5 -42.62 9.01 -31.65
N GLY A 6 -41.49 8.65 -31.06
CA GLY A 6 -40.68 7.43 -31.09
C GLY A 6 -39.44 7.74 -30.26
N GLN A 7 -39.01 6.78 -29.45
CA GLN A 7 -37.76 6.87 -28.70
C GLN A 7 -36.56 7.03 -29.66
N PRO A 8 -35.55 7.86 -29.36
CA PRO A 8 -34.29 7.79 -30.07
C PRO A 8 -33.53 6.52 -29.68
N LYS A 9 -33.08 5.79 -30.70
CA LYS A 9 -32.33 4.54 -30.62
C LYS A 9 -30.89 4.74 -30.12
N SER A 10 -30.46 3.79 -29.29
CA SER A 10 -29.15 3.12 -29.25
C SER A 10 -27.96 3.78 -29.97
N LYS A 11 -26.92 4.11 -29.21
CA LYS A 11 -25.52 4.07 -29.67
C LYS A 11 -24.75 3.06 -28.81
N GLY A 12 -23.98 2.23 -29.51
CA GLY A 12 -23.51 0.92 -29.08
C GLY A 12 -22.50 0.93 -27.92
N GLN A 13 -22.70 -0.02 -27.02
CA GLN A 13 -21.67 -0.50 -26.12
C GLN A 13 -20.72 -1.43 -26.92
N PRO A 14 -19.39 -1.34 -26.74
CA PRO A 14 -18.49 -2.38 -27.23
C PRO A 14 -18.69 -3.66 -26.42
N ASN A 15 -19.00 -4.75 -27.12
CA ASN A 15 -19.04 -6.10 -26.58
C ASN A 15 -17.62 -6.57 -26.26
N TYR A 16 -17.32 -6.80 -24.98
CA TYR A 16 -16.25 -7.69 -24.55
C TYR A 16 -16.89 -8.94 -23.94
N MET A 17 -17.32 -9.86 -24.81
CA MET A 17 -17.50 -11.26 -24.43
C MET A 17 -16.25 -12.04 -24.87
N GLY A 18 -15.74 -12.85 -23.94
CA GLY A 18 -14.68 -13.82 -24.14
C GLY A 18 -13.98 -14.11 -22.82
N ASN A 19 -14.60 -14.84 -21.89
CA ASN A 19 -14.39 -16.29 -21.67
C ASN A 19 -13.00 -16.58 -21.02
N VAL A 20 -12.78 -17.35 -19.96
CA VAL A 20 -13.46 -18.40 -19.16
C VAL A 20 -12.55 -18.48 -17.89
N LEU A 21 -12.97 -18.73 -16.65
CA LEU A 21 -13.20 -20.05 -16.04
C LEU A 21 -13.56 -19.85 -14.58
N GLN A 22 -14.67 -20.49 -14.18
CA GLN A 22 -14.90 -20.93 -12.81
C GLN A 22 -13.67 -21.70 -12.31
N ASN A 23 -13.05 -21.22 -11.23
CA ASN A 23 -12.15 -22.04 -10.44
C ASN A 23 -13.01 -22.97 -9.57
N ASP A 24 -13.40 -24.10 -10.16
CA ASP A 24 -13.95 -25.25 -9.45
C ASP A 24 -12.80 -25.97 -8.75
N ASN A 25 -12.61 -25.62 -7.48
CA ASN A 25 -11.57 -26.20 -6.63
C ASN A 25 -12.04 -27.55 -6.08
N THR A 26 -12.20 -28.54 -6.95
CA THR A 26 -12.49 -29.92 -6.54
C THR A 26 -11.55 -30.94 -7.20
N LEU A 27 -10.83 -31.64 -6.32
CA LEU A 27 -10.28 -33.01 -6.47
C LEU A 27 -8.94 -33.19 -7.20
N ASN A 28 -7.89 -33.34 -6.39
CA ASN A 28 -6.76 -34.24 -6.67
C ASN A 28 -7.21 -35.68 -6.29
N PRO A 29 -6.97 -36.70 -7.16
CA PRO A 29 -6.11 -37.79 -6.68
C PRO A 29 -5.27 -38.48 -7.79
N ALA A 30 -3.96 -38.58 -7.52
CA ALA A 30 -3.07 -39.70 -7.84
C ALA A 30 -2.98 -40.27 -9.28
N SER A 31 -1.80 -40.14 -9.91
CA SER A 31 -1.12 -41.25 -10.60
C SER A 31 0.32 -40.94 -11.02
N THR A 32 1.24 -41.50 -10.23
CA THR A 32 2.48 -42.21 -10.58
C THR A 32 2.97 -42.15 -12.04
N ARG A 33 4.24 -41.75 -12.22
CA ARG A 33 5.23 -42.55 -12.98
C ARG A 33 6.68 -42.17 -12.66
N HIS A 34 7.39 -43.18 -12.18
CA HIS A 34 8.83 -43.35 -12.05
C HIS A 34 9.70 -42.60 -13.08
N ARG A 35 10.74 -41.92 -12.60
CA ARG A 35 12.10 -41.93 -13.17
C ARG A 35 13.13 -41.97 -12.03
N THR A 36 14.26 -42.61 -12.33
CA THR A 36 15.33 -43.18 -11.49
C THR A 36 16.06 -42.24 -10.51
N PRO A 37 16.72 -42.76 -9.45
CA PRO A 37 17.62 -41.98 -8.61
C PRO A 37 18.96 -41.82 -9.35
N SER A 38 19.30 -40.60 -9.74
CA SER A 38 20.68 -40.28 -10.16
C SER A 38 21.46 -39.79 -8.95
N ALA A 39 22.75 -40.11 -8.96
CA ALA A 39 23.69 -40.12 -7.86
C ALA A 39 23.69 -38.83 -7.02
N VAL A 40 23.87 -39.04 -5.71
CA VAL A 40 24.16 -38.01 -4.71
C VAL A 40 25.56 -37.47 -4.99
N ASP A 41 25.62 -36.36 -5.71
CA ASP A 41 26.76 -35.44 -5.65
C ASP A 41 26.57 -34.58 -4.40
N ASN A 42 27.44 -34.78 -3.40
CA ASN A 42 27.53 -33.91 -2.23
C ASN A 42 28.25 -32.63 -2.65
N ASP A 43 27.51 -31.64 -3.13
CA ASP A 43 28.01 -30.28 -3.28
C ASP A 43 28.11 -29.62 -1.90
N PRO A 44 29.32 -29.26 -1.43
CA PRO A 44 29.49 -28.53 -0.17
C PRO A 44 29.06 -27.05 -0.27
N ASP A 45 28.71 -26.58 -1.47
CA ASP A 45 28.22 -25.21 -1.73
C ASP A 45 26.69 -25.12 -1.66
N SER A 46 26.04 -26.10 -1.04
CA SER A 46 24.62 -26.02 -0.69
C SER A 46 24.43 -24.99 0.44
N GLU A 47 24.42 -23.71 0.07
CA GLU A 47 23.85 -22.63 0.88
C GLU A 47 22.34 -22.86 1.03
N HIS A 48 22.00 -23.80 1.89
CA HIS A 48 20.64 -23.97 2.38
C HIS A 48 20.26 -22.73 3.18
N ASN A 49 19.37 -21.97 2.56
CA ASN A 49 18.20 -21.40 3.20
C ASN A 49 18.47 -20.32 4.25
N ALA A 50 18.86 -19.14 3.76
CA ALA A 50 18.38 -17.89 4.31
C ALA A 50 17.68 -17.11 3.19
N THR A 51 16.56 -17.67 2.69
CA THR A 51 15.45 -16.80 2.27
C THR A 51 14.97 -16.12 3.55
N ASP A 52 15.74 -15.12 3.98
CA ASP A 52 15.46 -14.32 5.15
C ASP A 52 14.13 -13.64 4.89
N GLN A 53 13.20 -13.85 5.81
CA GLN A 53 11.78 -13.61 5.66
C GLN A 53 11.48 -12.10 5.77
N ILE A 54 12.00 -11.29 4.86
CA ILE A 54 11.62 -9.88 4.71
C ILE A 54 10.34 -9.81 3.86
N SER A 55 9.26 -10.45 4.32
CA SER A 55 7.93 -10.22 3.76
C SER A 55 6.85 -10.05 4.80
N ASP A 56 7.24 -9.78 6.05
CA ASP A 56 6.34 -9.21 7.04
C ASP A 56 6.47 -7.68 7.02
N SER A 57 5.37 -7.00 6.67
CA SER A 57 5.09 -5.59 6.99
C SER A 57 5.70 -4.50 6.07
N GLN A 58 5.51 -4.56 4.76
CA GLN A 58 5.47 -3.32 3.96
C GLN A 58 4.03 -2.79 3.96
N VAL A 59 3.78 -1.60 4.53
CA VAL A 59 2.48 -0.92 4.38
C VAL A 59 2.31 -0.56 2.92
N THR A 60 1.46 -1.30 2.24
CA THR A 60 1.06 -0.98 0.87
C THR A 60 0.26 0.32 0.90
N LEU A 61 0.71 1.35 0.19
CA LEU A 61 -0.08 2.53 -0.15
C LEU A 61 -1.15 2.17 -1.19
N ASP A 62 -2.08 1.30 -0.79
CA ASP A 62 -3.24 0.94 -1.59
C ASP A 62 -4.20 2.15 -1.71
N LYS A 63 -5.16 2.04 -2.63
CA LYS A 63 -6.11 3.12 -2.90
C LYS A 63 -6.84 3.60 -1.63
N ILE A 64 -7.17 2.68 -0.73
CA ILE A 64 -7.91 2.99 0.50
C ILE A 64 -7.01 3.70 1.51
N ASN A 65 -5.76 3.27 1.68
CA ASN A 65 -4.79 3.95 2.51
C ASN A 65 -4.54 5.37 2.01
N LEU A 66 -4.44 5.57 0.69
CA LEU A 66 -4.34 6.92 0.11
C LEU A 66 -5.58 7.77 0.39
N GLU A 67 -6.79 7.21 0.36
CA GLU A 67 -8.01 7.94 0.73
C GLU A 67 -8.06 8.28 2.22
N ILE A 68 -7.65 7.37 3.10
CA ILE A 68 -7.50 7.64 4.55
C ILE A 68 -6.50 8.77 4.80
N ILE A 69 -5.36 8.77 4.10
CA ILE A 69 -4.35 9.82 4.22
C ILE A 69 -4.92 11.17 3.81
N ARG A 70 -5.64 11.26 2.68
CA ARG A 70 -6.29 12.51 2.24
C ARG A 70 -7.27 13.06 3.26
N GLU A 71 -8.03 12.18 3.91
CA GLU A 71 -8.96 12.57 4.98
C GLU A 71 -8.22 13.19 6.17
N LEU A 72 -7.06 12.64 6.54
CA LEU A 72 -6.19 13.15 7.61
C LEU A 72 -5.37 14.38 7.21
N GLU A 73 -4.96 14.51 5.94
CA GLU A 73 -4.32 15.71 5.41
C GLU A 73 -5.27 16.92 5.50
N ASN A 74 -6.56 16.69 5.22
CA ASN A 74 -7.58 17.73 5.34
C ASN A 74 -7.90 18.05 6.81
N ASP A 75 -8.03 17.05 7.67
CA ASP A 75 -8.18 17.23 9.12
C ASP A 75 -7.61 16.04 9.90
N GLY A 76 -6.40 16.20 10.43
CA GLY A 76 -5.71 15.17 11.20
C GLY A 76 -6.40 14.81 12.53
N ARG A 77 -7.40 15.59 12.95
CA ARG A 77 -8.19 15.35 14.17
C ARG A 77 -9.51 14.64 13.87
N ARG A 78 -9.81 14.37 12.60
CA ARG A 78 -11.06 13.73 12.17
C ARG A 78 -11.19 12.35 12.81
N SER A 79 -12.38 12.03 13.33
CA SER A 79 -12.60 10.74 13.98
C SER A 79 -12.54 9.59 13.00
N TYR A 80 -12.00 8.44 13.42
CA TYR A 80 -11.93 7.24 12.58
C TYR A 80 -13.30 6.75 12.12
N ALA A 81 -14.36 6.99 12.90
CA ALA A 81 -15.73 6.73 12.49
C ALA A 81 -16.18 7.59 11.29
N ALA A 82 -15.80 8.87 11.28
CA ALA A 82 -16.12 9.77 10.17
C ALA A 82 -15.33 9.41 8.91
N ILE A 83 -14.03 9.10 9.06
CA ILE A 83 -13.19 8.62 7.97
C ILE A 83 -13.74 7.31 7.40
N GLY A 84 -14.12 6.36 8.26
CA GLY A 84 -14.71 5.08 7.84
C GLY A 84 -15.97 5.25 6.99
N ARG A 85 -16.85 6.19 7.36
CA ARG A 85 -18.03 6.53 6.53
C ARG A 85 -17.64 7.11 5.16
N ALA A 86 -16.56 7.89 5.09
CA ALA A 86 -16.10 8.49 3.83
C ALA A 86 -15.46 7.47 2.89
N VAL A 87 -14.69 6.51 3.41
CA VAL A 87 -13.91 5.53 2.62
C VAL A 87 -14.57 4.15 2.51
N GLY A 88 -15.75 3.96 3.10
CA GLY A 88 -16.50 2.71 3.03
C GLY A 88 -15.97 1.59 3.93
N LEU A 89 -15.34 1.93 5.06
CA LEU A 89 -14.79 0.99 6.04
C LEU A 89 -15.42 1.14 7.44
N SER A 90 -15.29 0.09 8.25
CA SER A 90 -15.58 0.18 9.69
C SER A 90 -14.53 1.04 10.41
N GLU A 91 -14.91 1.63 11.54
CA GLU A 91 -13.99 2.40 12.38
C GLU A 91 -12.76 1.57 12.81
N ALA A 92 -12.97 0.30 13.17
CA ALA A 92 -11.89 -0.60 13.57
C ALA A 92 -10.90 -0.86 12.43
N ALA A 93 -11.39 -1.02 11.19
CA ALA A 93 -10.54 -1.20 10.02
C ALA A 93 -9.74 0.06 9.70
N VAL A 94 -10.33 1.26 9.84
CA VAL A 94 -9.62 2.54 9.70
C VAL A 94 -8.55 2.66 10.78
N ARG A 95 -8.89 2.40 12.05
CA ARG A 95 -7.92 2.45 13.15
C ARG A 95 -6.71 1.56 12.88
N GLN A 96 -6.93 0.31 12.47
CA GLN A 96 -5.84 -0.62 12.16
C GLN A 96 -4.95 -0.11 11.02
N ARG A 97 -5.54 0.44 9.96
CA ARG A 97 -4.79 0.98 8.82
C ARG A 97 -3.98 2.21 9.22
N VAL A 98 -4.59 3.16 9.94
CA VAL A 98 -3.90 4.36 10.46
C VAL A 98 -2.77 3.98 11.39
N GLN A 99 -3.00 3.04 12.32
CA GLN A 99 -1.96 2.59 13.25
C GLN A 99 -0.76 2.01 12.49
N ARG A 100 -1.00 1.17 11.48
CA ARG A 100 0.10 0.64 10.64
C ARG A 100 0.84 1.73 9.86
N LEU A 101 0.12 2.72 9.33
CA LEU A 101 0.74 3.87 8.64
C LEU A 101 1.62 4.70 9.58
N LEU A 102 1.22 4.85 10.84
CA LEU A 102 2.00 5.54 11.87
C LEU A 102 3.20 4.70 12.33
N ASP A 103 2.99 3.42 12.65
CA ASP A 103 4.04 2.51 13.16
C ASP A 103 5.17 2.29 12.16
N GLN A 104 4.90 2.50 10.87
CA GLN A 104 5.88 2.39 9.79
C GLN A 104 6.42 3.73 9.29
N ASP A 105 6.15 4.82 10.03
CA ASP A 105 6.58 6.18 9.70
C ASP A 105 6.15 6.64 8.28
N VAL A 106 5.09 6.05 7.72
CA VAL A 106 4.53 6.44 6.41
C VAL A 106 3.82 7.78 6.53
N ILE A 107 3.16 8.03 7.67
CA ILE A 107 2.56 9.33 8.01
C ILE A 107 2.87 9.71 9.44
N GLN A 108 2.76 11.00 9.74
CA GLN A 108 2.76 11.53 11.09
C GLN A 108 1.64 12.57 11.22
N ILE A 109 0.94 12.59 12.36
CA ILE A 109 -0.09 13.59 12.65
C ILE A 109 0.53 14.61 13.63
N VAL A 110 0.81 15.81 13.14
CA VAL A 110 1.50 16.86 13.92
C VAL A 110 0.66 18.14 14.00
N ALA A 111 0.76 18.83 15.14
CA ALA A 111 0.21 20.17 15.28
C ALA A 111 1.21 21.18 14.68
N ILE A 112 0.78 21.93 13.67
CA ILE A 112 1.57 23.03 13.11
C ILE A 112 1.29 24.27 13.95
N SER A 113 2.27 24.69 14.75
CA SER A 113 2.23 25.96 15.48
C SER A 113 2.96 27.03 14.67
N ASP A 114 2.47 28.27 14.70
CA ASP A 114 3.21 29.39 14.12
C ASP A 114 4.55 29.56 14.87
N PRO A 115 5.70 29.36 14.19
CA PRO A 115 7.02 29.47 14.80
C PRO A 115 7.24 30.83 15.48
N LEU A 116 6.68 31.91 14.91
CA LEU A 116 6.85 33.27 15.44
C LEU A 116 6.08 33.46 16.75
N GLN A 117 4.96 32.76 16.93
CA GLN A 117 4.16 32.83 18.16
C GLN A 117 4.75 31.99 19.29
N VAL A 118 5.58 31.00 18.97
CA VAL A 118 6.26 30.15 19.96
C VAL A 118 7.70 30.60 20.26
N GLY A 119 8.06 31.83 19.88
CA GLY A 119 9.36 32.45 20.19
C GLY A 119 10.49 32.08 19.23
N LEU A 120 10.21 31.38 18.13
CA LEU A 120 11.20 31.03 17.09
C LEU A 120 11.31 32.16 16.05
N HIS A 121 11.75 33.34 16.49
CA HIS A 121 11.84 34.54 15.66
C HIS A 121 12.97 34.53 14.61
N ARG A 122 13.82 33.52 14.62
CA ARG A 122 14.97 33.39 13.70
C ARG A 122 14.96 32.01 13.08
N GLN A 123 14.71 31.96 11.77
CA GLN A 123 14.88 30.77 10.94
C GLN A 123 15.94 31.04 9.88
N ALA A 124 16.79 30.06 9.64
CA ALA A 124 17.75 30.06 8.55
C ALA A 124 17.80 28.66 7.94
N MET A 125 17.86 28.59 6.61
CA MET A 125 18.15 27.34 5.90
C MET A 125 19.64 27.30 5.60
N ILE A 126 20.33 26.27 6.07
CA ILE A 126 21.77 26.09 5.86
C ILE A 126 21.98 24.96 4.87
N GLY A 127 22.51 25.28 3.69
CA GLY A 127 22.96 24.27 2.73
C GLY A 127 24.38 23.82 3.05
N ILE A 128 24.58 22.51 3.23
CA ILE A 128 25.89 21.92 3.51
C ILE A 128 26.31 21.10 2.30
N LYS A 129 27.45 21.46 1.69
CA LYS A 129 28.11 20.65 0.66
C LYS A 129 29.18 19.78 1.32
N THR A 130 29.16 18.49 1.03
CA THR A 130 30.08 17.52 1.63
C THR A 130 30.82 16.74 0.56
N GLU A 131 32.02 16.28 0.88
CA GLU A 131 32.75 15.27 0.12
C GLU A 131 32.78 13.97 0.94
N GLY A 132 32.57 12.81 0.30
CA GLY A 132 32.50 11.51 0.99
C GLY A 132 31.10 11.06 1.41
N ASN A 133 31.00 10.23 2.46
CA ASN A 133 29.74 9.59 2.89
C ASN A 133 28.81 10.57 3.63
N ALA A 134 27.78 11.04 2.93
CA ALA A 134 26.81 12.00 3.47
C ALA A 134 26.06 11.49 4.73
N LYS A 135 25.79 10.19 4.87
CA LYS A 135 25.07 9.65 6.03
C LYS A 135 25.89 9.74 7.31
N GLU A 136 27.18 9.44 7.23
CA GLU A 136 28.10 9.56 8.37
C GLU A 136 28.27 11.01 8.79
N ILE A 137 28.40 11.91 7.82
CA ILE A 137 28.53 13.34 8.06
C ILE A 137 27.25 13.90 8.70
N ALA A 138 26.07 13.53 8.20
CA ALA A 138 24.79 13.93 8.78
C ALA A 138 24.67 13.51 10.25
N ARG A 139 25.04 12.26 10.59
CA ARG A 139 24.97 11.73 11.97
C ARG A 139 25.75 12.56 12.99
N VAL A 140 26.84 13.21 12.58
CA VAL A 140 27.66 14.06 13.45
C VAL A 140 27.05 15.46 13.62
N LEU A 141 26.27 15.92 12.63
CA LEU A 141 25.66 17.24 12.61
C LEU A 141 24.32 17.32 13.38
N GLY A 142 23.66 16.17 13.62
CA GLY A 142 22.39 16.06 14.34
C GLY A 142 21.28 15.57 13.43
#